data_AF-A0A7T8KES3-F1
#
_entry.id   AF-A0A7T8KES3-F1
#
_cell.length_a   1.000
_cell.length_b   1.000
_cell.length_c   1.000
_cell.angle_alpha   90.00
_cell.angle_beta   90.00
_cell.angle_gamma   90.00
#
_symmetry.space_group_name_H-M   'P 1'
#
loop_
_entity.id
_entity.type
_entity.pdbx_description
1 polymer ?
#
loop_
_entity_poly.entity_id
_entity_poly.type
_entity_poly.pdbx_seq_one_letter_code
_entity_poly.pdbx_strand_id
1 'polypeptide(L)'
;MYNQALIFLEDKVLEIGGCSLDNYALTTPDRIQQRLISRHMLRETSYANDLLQQYVDDNEPLLTPDQTDAYTKIMLKVNSGSAGILFLDAPGGT
;
A
#
# COMPACT_ATOMS: atom_id res chain seq x y z
N MET A 1 6.43 0.37 -16.48
CA MET A 1 7.65 -0.47 -16.64
C MET A 1 8.81 0.31 -17.25
N TYR A 2 8.59 1.10 -18.30
CA TYR A 2 9.63 1.93 -18.96
C TYR A 2 10.41 2.88 -18.02
N ASN A 3 9.71 3.68 -17.19
CA ASN A 3 10.37 4.61 -16.26
C ASN A 3 11.21 3.89 -15.18
N GLN A 4 10.74 2.74 -14.68
CA GLN A 4 11.46 1.95 -13.68
C GLN A 4 12.81 1.44 -14.21
N ALA A 5 12.85 1.03 -15.48
CA ALA A 5 14.07 0.59 -16.14
C ALA A 5 15.06 1.75 -16.35
N LEU A 6 14.56 2.95 -16.68
CA LEU A 6 15.39 4.15 -16.79
C LEU A 6 15.98 4.58 -15.44
N ILE A 7 15.20 4.51 -14.36
CA ILE A 7 15.69 4.79 -12.99
C ILE A 7 16.81 3.82 -12.62
N PHE A 8 16.59 2.51 -12.81
CA PHE A 8 17.60 1.49 -12.49
C PHE A 8 18.88 1.67 -13.31
N LEU A 9 18.74 1.98 -14.61
CA LEU A 9 19.87 2.24 -15.49
C LEU A 9 20.65 3.48 -15.02
N GLU A 10 19.97 4.58 -14.70
CA GLU A 10 20.61 5.80 -14.23
C GLU A 10 21.35 5.60 -12.90
N ASP A 11 20.75 4.88 -11.96
CA ASP A 11 21.39 4.57 -10.67
C ASP A 11 22.68 3.74 -10.88
N LYS A 12 22.68 2.79 -11.81
CA LYS A 12 23.88 1.99 -12.15
C LYS A 12 24.96 2.82 -12.83
N VAL A 13 24.60 3.73 -13.73
CA VAL A 13 25.56 4.63 -14.40
C VAL A 13 26.20 5.58 -13.39
N LEU A 14 25.42 6.11 -12.44
CA LEU A 14 25.96 6.96 -11.37
C LEU A 14 26.84 6.18 -10.38
N GLU A 15 26.48 4.93 -10.04
CA GLU A 15 27.25 4.06 -9.15
C GLU A 15 28.67 3.79 -9.67
N ILE A 16 28.84 3.64 -10.99
CA ILE A 16 30.15 3.42 -11.63
C ILE A 16 30.92 4.72 -11.91
N GLY A 17 30.42 5.86 -11.42
CA GLY A 17 31.04 7.18 -11.61
C GLY A 17 30.77 7.81 -12.99
N GLY A 18 29.75 7.34 -13.71
CA GLY A 18 29.27 7.94 -14.95
C GLY A 18 28.42 9.20 -14.72
N CYS A 19 28.00 9.82 -15.82
CA CYS A 19 27.14 11.01 -15.78
C CYS A 19 25.65 10.63 -15.78
N SER A 20 24.77 11.62 -15.59
CA SER A 20 23.33 11.44 -15.75
C SER A 20 22.96 11.02 -17.20
N LEU A 21 21.81 10.34 -17.37
CA LEU A 21 21.43 9.72 -18.65
C LEU A 21 21.24 10.73 -19.79
N ASP A 22 20.92 11.98 -19.47
CA ASP A 22 20.82 13.10 -20.42
C ASP A 22 22.14 13.35 -21.17
N ASN A 23 23.28 13.13 -20.53
CA ASN A 23 24.60 13.25 -21.17
C ASN A 23 24.86 12.16 -22.22
N TYR A 24 24.07 11.09 -22.22
CA TYR A 24 24.13 10.00 -23.21
C TYR A 24 22.98 10.10 -24.23
N ALA A 25 22.29 11.25 -24.29
CA ALA A 25 21.11 11.48 -25.12
C ALA A 25 19.96 10.47 -24.88
N LEU A 26 19.88 9.93 -23.66
CA LEU A 26 18.79 9.07 -23.22
C LEU A 26 17.74 9.89 -22.49
N THR A 27 16.49 9.42 -22.52
CA THR A 27 15.37 10.03 -21.78
C THR A 27 15.67 10.04 -20.29
N THR A 28 15.65 11.21 -19.66
CA THR A 28 15.80 11.35 -18.21
C THR A 28 14.65 10.65 -17.50
N PRO A 29 14.91 9.82 -16.48
CA PRO A 29 13.85 9.17 -15.73
C PRO A 29 13.01 10.19 -14.96
N ASP A 30 11.69 9.98 -14.97
CA ASP A 30 10.77 10.73 -14.13
C ASP A 30 10.84 10.18 -12.70
N ARG A 31 11.79 10.70 -11.92
CA ARG A 31 11.93 10.39 -10.49
C ARG A 31 10.82 11.03 -9.64
N ILE A 32 10.07 11.98 -10.18
CA ILE A 32 8.98 12.67 -9.48
C ILE A 32 7.76 11.75 -9.39
N GLN A 33 7.50 10.94 -10.43
CA GLN A 33 6.39 9.98 -10.43
C GLN A 33 6.43 8.99 -9.25
N GLN A 34 7.62 8.54 -8.82
CA GLN A 34 7.77 7.71 -7.62
C GLN A 34 7.70 8.51 -6.31
N ARG A 35 8.01 9.81 -6.34
CA ARG A 35 7.94 10.72 -5.19
C ARG A 35 6.55 11.27 -4.92
N LEU A 36 5.64 11.19 -5.89
CA LEU A 36 4.24 11.63 -5.75
C LEU A 36 3.36 10.52 -5.17
N ILE A 37 3.70 10.00 -3.99
CA ILE A 37 2.60 9.60 -3.10
C ILE A 37 1.89 10.92 -2.79
N SER A 38 0.70 11.12 -3.38
CA SER A 38 -0.04 12.37 -3.19
C SER A 38 -0.21 12.63 -1.70
N ARG A 39 -0.22 13.90 -1.26
CA ARG A 39 -0.50 14.21 0.16
C ARG A 39 -1.82 13.61 0.62
N HIS A 40 -2.77 13.44 -0.31
CA HIS A 40 -4.01 12.72 -0.08
C HIS A 40 -3.76 11.25 0.24
N MET A 41 -2.99 10.53 -0.57
CA MET A 41 -2.62 9.14 -0.27
C MET A 41 -1.85 9.03 1.04
N LEU A 42 -0.85 9.87 1.31
CA LEU A 42 -0.14 9.86 2.60
C LEU A 42 -1.10 10.09 3.76
N ARG A 43 -2.01 11.07 3.65
CA ARG A 43 -3.02 11.32 4.69
C ARG A 43 -3.97 10.12 4.87
N GLU A 44 -4.34 9.47 3.77
CA GLU A 44 -5.27 8.35 3.79
C GLU A 44 -4.61 7.05 4.25
N THR A 45 -3.30 6.87 4.09
CA THR A 45 -2.58 5.64 4.47
C THR A 45 -1.69 5.78 5.72
N SER A 46 -1.57 6.98 6.30
CA SER A 46 -0.84 7.22 7.56
C SER A 46 -1.64 6.78 8.78
N TYR A 47 -2.01 5.50 8.81
CA TYR A 47 -2.68 4.90 9.96
C TYR A 47 -1.70 4.71 11.13
N ALA A 48 -2.21 4.91 12.35
CA ALA A 48 -1.48 4.55 13.56
C ALA A 48 -1.53 3.02 13.75
N ASN A 49 -0.69 2.30 12.99
CA ASN A 49 -0.73 0.84 12.92
C ASN A 49 -0.65 0.17 14.30
N ASP A 50 0.18 0.68 15.20
CA ASP A 50 0.33 0.12 16.56
C ASP A 50 -0.98 0.24 17.36
N LEU A 51 -1.66 1.40 17.26
CA LEU A 51 -2.95 1.62 17.94
C LEU A 51 -4.06 0.77 17.33
N LEU A 52 -4.05 0.61 16.00
CA LEU A 52 -5.03 -0.24 15.31
C LEU A 52 -4.82 -1.71 15.64
N GLN A 53 -3.57 -2.17 15.70
CA GLN A 53 -3.25 -3.54 16.10
C GLN A 53 -3.70 -3.80 17.53
N GLN A 54 -3.38 -2.90 18.46
CA GLN A 54 -3.84 -3.01 19.84
C GLN A 54 -5.36 -3.04 19.93
N TYR A 55 -6.06 -2.20 19.17
CA TYR A 55 -7.53 -2.20 19.14
C TYR A 55 -8.08 -3.56 18.68
N VAL A 56 -7.48 -4.18 17.66
CA VAL A 56 -7.88 -5.52 17.21
C VAL A 56 -7.63 -6.55 18.30
N ASP A 57 -6.44 -6.56 18.90
CA ASP A 57 -6.06 -7.50 19.95
C ASP A 57 -7.01 -7.44 21.16
N ASP A 58 -7.44 -6.22 21.53
CA ASP A 58 -8.34 -5.98 22.67
C ASP A 58 -9.80 -6.38 22.36
N ASN A 59 -10.26 -6.25 21.10
CA ASN A 59 -11.67 -6.41 20.74
C ASN A 59 -11.99 -7.74 20.03
N GLU A 60 -11.03 -8.38 19.37
CA GLU A 60 -11.22 -9.68 18.71
C GLU A 60 -11.76 -10.75 19.67
N PRO A 61 -11.31 -10.85 20.94
CA PRO A 61 -11.88 -11.81 21.90
C PRO A 61 -13.32 -11.49 22.33
N LEU A 62 -13.80 -10.26 22.09
CA LEU A 62 -15.12 -9.78 22.51
C LEU A 62 -16.19 -9.95 21.43
N LEU A 63 -15.82 -10.45 20.25
CA LEU A 63 -16.73 -10.63 19.12
C LEU A 63 -17.85 -11.64 19.44
N THR A 64 -19.06 -11.33 18.99
CA THR A 64 -20.16 -12.30 19.00
C THR A 64 -19.91 -13.39 17.95
N PRO A 65 -20.57 -14.56 18.04
CA PRO A 65 -20.40 -15.62 17.05
C PRO A 65 -20.60 -15.17 15.59
N ASP A 66 -21.60 -14.33 15.33
CA ASP A 66 -21.87 -13.79 13.99
C ASP A 66 -20.77 -12.83 13.52
N GLN A 67 -20.26 -12.00 14.42
CA GLN A 67 -19.16 -11.08 14.11
C GLN A 67 -17.84 -11.83 13.87
N THR A 68 -17.57 -12.89 14.63
CA THR A 68 -16.40 -13.76 14.46
C THR A 68 -16.42 -14.45 13.10
N ASP A 69 -17.58 -14.96 12.66
CA ASP A 69 -17.74 -15.55 11.33
C ASP A 69 -17.47 -14.55 10.21
N ALA A 70 -18.02 -13.33 10.33
CA ALA A 70 -17.75 -12.25 9.37
C ALA A 70 -16.26 -11.85 9.35
N TYR A 71 -15.66 -11.60 10.51
CA TYR A 71 -14.25 -11.23 10.66
C TYR A 71 -13.33 -12.27 10.03
N THR A 72 -13.52 -13.55 10.35
CA THR A 72 -12.71 -14.66 9.82
C THR A 72 -12.76 -14.71 8.29
N LYS A 73 -13.96 -14.56 7.70
CA LYS A 73 -14.13 -14.55 6.23
C LYS A 73 -13.42 -13.37 5.57
N ILE A 74 -13.48 -12.19 6.18
CA ILE A 74 -12.77 -11.00 5.70
C ILE A 74 -11.26 -11.24 5.74
N MET A 75 -10.74 -11.68 6.88
CA MET A 75 -9.30 -11.91 7.08
C MET A 75 -8.75 -12.97 6.13
N LEU A 76 -9.49 -14.05 5.88
CA LEU A 76 -9.12 -15.06 4.89
C LEU A 76 -8.94 -14.45 3.50
N LYS A 77 -9.87 -13.58 3.07
CA LYS A 77 -9.79 -12.89 1.76
C LYS A 77 -8.64 -11.90 1.67
N VAL A 78 -8.39 -11.16 2.75
CA VAL A 78 -7.27 -10.20 2.83
C VAL A 78 -5.94 -10.96 2.73
N ASN A 79 -5.77 -12.01 3.53
CA ASN A 79 -4.54 -12.79 3.60
C ASN A 79 -4.28 -13.59 2.31
N SER A 80 -5.33 -14.03 1.61
CA SER A 80 -5.20 -14.70 0.31
C SER A 80 -4.94 -13.74 -0.86
N GLY A 81 -4.95 -12.42 -0.62
CA GLY A 81 -4.80 -11.39 -1.66
C GLY A 81 -5.90 -11.45 -2.72
N SER A 82 -7.05 -12.02 -2.39
CA SER A 82 -8.13 -12.23 -3.35
C SER A 82 -8.89 -10.92 -3.60
N ALA A 83 -8.86 -10.45 -4.84
CA ALA A 83 -9.58 -9.25 -5.24
C ALA A 83 -11.12 -9.43 -5.09
N GLY A 84 -11.82 -8.33 -4.80
CA GLY A 84 -13.27 -8.31 -4.74
C GLY A 84 -13.81 -7.27 -3.76
N ILE A 85 -15.14 -7.19 -3.69
CA ILE A 85 -15.87 -6.31 -2.78
C ILE A 85 -16.61 -7.18 -1.76
N LEU A 86 -16.69 -6.72 -0.51
CA LEU A 86 -17.49 -7.31 0.56
C LEU A 86 -18.55 -6.30 0.99
N PHE A 87 -19.78 -6.77 1.16
CA PHE A 87 -20.87 -5.98 1.72
C PHE A 87 -21.12 -6.44 3.15
N LEU A 88 -21.03 -5.51 4.09
CA LEU A 88 -21.36 -5.76 5.49
C LEU A 88 -22.74 -5.19 5.74
N ASP A 89 -23.69 -6.07 6.04
CA ASP A 89 -25.04 -5.67 6.43
C ASP A 89 -25.02 -5.37 7.93
N ALA A 90 -24.97 -4.09 8.27
CA ALA A 90 -25.04 -3.65 9.65
C ALA A 90 -26.52 -3.39 9.98
N PRO A 91 -27.08 -4.00 11.05
CA PRO A 91 -28.44 -3.69 11.47
C PRO A 91 -28.53 -2.19 11.77
N GLY A 92 -29.41 -1.50 11.06
CA GLY A 92 -29.60 -0.05 11.17
C GLY A 92 -30.07 0.33 12.56
N GLY A 93 -29.13 0.77 13.40
CA GLY A 93 -29.38 1.19 14.77
C GLY A 93 -28.22 2.02 15.28
N THR A 94 -28.05 3.20 14.69
CA THR A 94 -27.34 4.33 15.31
C THR A 94 -28.22 5.00 16.35
#